data_AF-A0A2D6AA66-F1
#
_entry.id   AF-A0A2D6AA66-F1
#
_cell.length_a   1.000
_cell.length_b   1.000
_cell.length_c   1.000
_cell.angle_alpha   90.00
_cell.angle_beta   90.00
_cell.angle_gamma   90.00
#
_symmetry.space_group_name_H-M   'P 1'
#
loop_
_entity.id
_entity.type
_entity.pdbx_description
1 polymer ?
#
loop_
_entity_poly.entity_id
_entity_poly.type
_entity_poly.pdbx_seq_one_letter_code
_entity_poly.pdbx_strand_id
1 'polypeptide(L)'
;MSGLRDVFAMKDRVNEGATPILIVLEKASILVCLLIVVAVGLALNLPSWGIGLMFGLSLGPIVFGHYYLFYIRPIQRLQQAKLEEQKPRV
;
A
#
# COMPACT_ATOMS: atom_id res chain seq x y z
N MET A 1 -6.43 31.18 -1.49
CA MET A 1 -5.74 29.87 -1.53
C MET A 1 -6.23 28.96 -0.39
N SER A 2 -7.54 28.67 -0.27
CA SER A 2 -8.06 27.84 0.84
C SER A 2 -8.09 26.33 0.51
N GLY A 3 -8.17 25.95 -0.78
CA GLY A 3 -8.33 24.55 -1.17
C GLY A 3 -7.18 23.62 -0.77
N LEU A 4 -5.92 24.09 -0.76
CA LEU A 4 -4.78 23.25 -0.35
C LEU A 4 -4.80 22.95 1.15
N ARG A 5 -5.15 23.93 1.98
CA ARG A 5 -5.21 23.75 3.44
C ARG A 5 -6.33 22.80 3.85
N ASP A 6 -7.48 22.88 3.20
CA ASP A 6 -8.58 21.94 3.43
C ASP A 6 -8.20 20.51 2.99
N VAL A 7 -7.45 20.33 1.90
CA VAL A 7 -6.93 19.02 1.48
C VAL A 7 -5.93 18.45 2.48
N PHE A 8 -5.04 19.27 3.04
CA PHE A 8 -4.13 18.83 4.11
C PHE A 8 -4.89 18.49 5.40
N ALA A 9 -5.86 19.30 5.82
CA ALA A 9 -6.68 19.04 7.00
C ALA A 9 -7.56 17.78 6.84
N MET A 10 -8.04 17.50 5.62
CA MET A 10 -8.78 16.28 5.31
C MET A 10 -7.87 15.04 5.28
N LYS A 11 -6.63 15.19 4.79
CA LYS A 11 -5.61 14.14 4.89
C LYS A 11 -5.29 13.84 6.35
N ASP A 12 -5.14 14.84 7.20
CA ASP A 12 -4.85 14.67 8.62
C ASP A 12 -6.01 13.98 9.36
N ARG A 13 -7.27 14.31 9.06
CA ARG A 13 -8.44 13.61 9.62
C ARG A 13 -8.60 12.16 9.15
N VAL A 14 -8.24 11.85 7.90
CA VAL A 14 -8.20 10.47 7.41
C VAL A 14 -7.04 9.69 8.05
N ASN A 15 -5.98 10.41 8.44
CA ASN A 15 -4.80 9.86 9.08
C ASN A 15 -4.93 9.70 10.61
N GLU A 16 -5.87 10.41 11.26
CA GLU A 16 -6.07 10.39 12.72
C GLU A 16 -6.40 8.99 13.30
N GLY A 17 -6.81 8.03 12.48
CA GLY A 17 -7.02 6.63 12.90
C GLY A 17 -5.85 5.67 12.66
N ALA A 18 -4.87 6.06 11.83
CA ALA A 18 -3.72 5.22 11.48
C ALA A 18 -2.47 5.85 12.08
N THR A 19 -1.81 5.18 13.03
CA THR A 19 -0.55 5.67 13.61
C THR A 19 0.43 6.00 12.47
N PRO A 20 0.98 7.22 12.37
CA PRO A 20 1.83 7.66 11.26
C PRO A 20 2.99 6.71 10.95
N ILE A 21 3.46 6.01 11.97
CA ILE A 21 4.45 4.92 11.91
C ILE A 21 4.02 3.81 10.96
N LEU A 22 2.75 3.40 10.95
CA LEU A 22 2.23 2.34 10.08
C LEU A 22 2.23 2.76 8.61
N ILE A 23 1.93 4.02 8.31
CA ILE A 23 1.97 4.53 6.93
C ILE A 23 3.40 4.61 6.41
N VAL A 24 4.33 5.06 7.26
CA VAL A 24 5.75 5.07 6.90
C VAL A 24 6.27 3.64 6.72
N LEU A 25 5.89 2.71 7.60
CA LEU A 25 6.23 1.30 7.50
C LEU A 25 5.63 0.66 6.22
N GLU A 26 4.43 1.07 5.84
CA GLU A 26 3.77 0.67 4.60
C GLU A 26 4.64 1.07 3.39
N LYS A 27 5.01 2.35 3.26
CA LYS A 27 5.85 2.81 2.14
C LYS A 27 7.27 2.24 2.19
N ALA A 28 7.84 2.04 3.38
CA ALA A 28 9.15 1.43 3.55
C ALA A 28 9.15 -0.04 3.09
N SER A 29 8.11 -0.80 3.38
CA SER A 29 8.04 -2.22 2.98
C SER A 29 7.92 -2.41 1.45
N ILE A 30 7.33 -1.46 0.72
CA ILE A 30 7.39 -1.45 -0.77
C ILE A 30 8.84 -1.32 -1.24
N LEU A 31 9.60 -0.38 -0.66
CA LEU A 31 11.01 -0.17 -1.01
C LEU A 31 11.87 -1.40 -0.67
N VAL A 32 11.59 -2.07 0.45
CA VAL A 32 12.28 -3.32 0.82
C VAL A 32 11.98 -4.43 -0.19
N CYS A 33 10.73 -4.62 -0.60
CA CYS A 33 10.38 -5.59 -1.64
C CYS A 33 11.09 -5.31 -2.96
N LEU A 34 11.13 -4.05 -3.37
CA LEU A 34 11.83 -3.61 -4.59
C LEU A 34 13.35 -3.85 -4.50
N LEU A 35 13.96 -3.62 -3.33
CA LEU A 35 15.36 -3.97 -3.07
C LEU A 35 15.62 -5.47 -3.18
N ILE A 36 14.70 -6.30 -2.69
CA ILE A 36 14.81 -7.77 -2.81
C ILE A 36 14.78 -8.18 -4.28
N VAL A 37 13.93 -7.57 -5.12
CA VAL A 37 13.91 -7.86 -6.57
C VAL A 37 15.25 -7.55 -7.21
N VAL A 38 15.87 -6.42 -6.88
CA VAL A 38 17.22 -6.08 -7.38
C VAL A 38 18.26 -7.09 -6.88
N ALA A 39 18.21 -7.45 -5.59
CA ALA A 39 19.12 -8.42 -5.00
C ALA A 39 19.01 -9.80 -5.66
N VAL A 40 17.80 -10.26 -5.97
CA VAL A 40 17.56 -11.50 -6.73
C VAL A 40 18.16 -11.37 -8.14
N GLY A 41 17.99 -10.23 -8.80
CA GLY A 41 18.55 -10.02 -10.14
C GLY A 41 20.07 -10.09 -10.17
N LEU A 42 20.71 -9.52 -9.14
CA LEU A 42 22.16 -9.62 -8.91
C LEU A 42 22.59 -11.05 -8.58
N ALA A 43 21.85 -11.76 -7.71
CA ALA A 43 22.13 -13.14 -7.33
C ALA A 43 22.06 -14.11 -8.52
N LEU A 44 21.19 -13.82 -9.50
CA LEU A 44 21.07 -14.58 -10.74
C LEU A 44 22.12 -14.18 -11.81
N ASN A 45 23.04 -13.26 -11.51
CA ASN A 45 24.01 -12.70 -12.46
C ASN A 45 23.37 -12.21 -13.76
N LEU A 46 22.17 -11.62 -13.66
CA LEU A 46 21.50 -11.07 -14.83
C LEU A 46 22.26 -9.85 -15.36
N PRO A 47 22.28 -9.63 -16.69
CA PRO A 47 22.81 -8.40 -17.24
C PRO A 47 21.99 -7.19 -16.74
N SER A 48 22.62 -6.02 -16.68
CA SER A 48 22.01 -4.80 -16.12
C SER A 48 20.64 -4.46 -16.71
N TRP A 49 20.46 -4.66 -18.02
CA TRP A 49 19.18 -4.46 -18.69
C TRP A 49 18.09 -5.46 -18.24
N GLY A 50 18.48 -6.70 -17.94
CA GLY A 50 17.57 -7.74 -17.42
C GLY A 50 17.11 -7.45 -15.99
N ILE A 51 18.02 -6.95 -15.14
CA ILE A 51 17.67 -6.48 -13.80
C ILE A 51 16.70 -5.30 -13.88
N GLY A 52 16.95 -4.35 -14.78
CA GLY A 52 16.06 -3.20 -15.01
C GLY A 52 14.66 -3.61 -15.48
N LEU A 53 14.56 -4.58 -16.40
CA LEU A 53 13.28 -5.13 -16.83
C LEU A 53 12.54 -5.86 -15.70
N MET A 54 13.25 -6.68 -14.94
CA MET A 54 12.66 -7.42 -13.82
C MET A 54 12.12 -6.47 -12.75
N PHE A 55 12.90 -5.45 -12.40
CA PHE A 55 12.47 -4.39 -11.49
C PHE A 55 11.25 -3.64 -12.03
N GLY A 56 11.30 -3.19 -13.29
CA GLY A 56 10.23 -2.44 -13.95
C GLY A 56 8.91 -3.22 -14.03
N LEU A 57 8.98 -4.51 -14.37
CA LEU A 57 7.81 -5.38 -14.43
C LEU A 57 7.27 -5.71 -13.03
N SER A 58 8.12 -5.78 -12.02
CA SER A 58 7.71 -6.06 -10.63
C SER A 58 7.02 -4.88 -9.94
N LEU A 59 7.28 -3.64 -10.38
CA LEU A 59 6.70 -2.44 -9.78
C LEU A 59 5.17 -2.49 -9.74
N GLY A 60 4.53 -2.86 -10.86
CA GLY A 60 3.07 -2.98 -10.94
C GLY A 60 2.47 -3.91 -9.88
N PRO A 61 2.79 -5.22 -9.88
CA PRO A 61 2.23 -6.18 -8.95
C PRO A 61 2.64 -5.93 -7.48
N ILE A 62 3.87 -5.50 -7.21
CA ILE A 62 4.31 -5.21 -5.84
C ILE A 62 3.52 -4.03 -5.27
N VAL A 63 3.44 -2.93 -6.02
CA VAL A 63 2.72 -1.73 -5.58
C VAL A 63 1.22 -2.03 -5.47
N PHE A 64 0.64 -2.71 -6.46
CA PHE A 64 -0.79 -3.09 -6.42
C PHE A 64 -1.12 -4.00 -5.25
N GLY A 65 -0.33 -5.07 -5.02
CA GLY A 65 -0.55 -6.00 -3.91
C GLY A 65 -0.45 -5.31 -2.55
N HIS A 66 0.46 -4.35 -2.43
CA HIS A 66 0.60 -3.53 -1.24
C HIS A 66 -0.64 -2.66 -1.01
N TYR A 67 -1.04 -1.86 -1.99
CA TYR A 67 -2.25 -1.03 -1.89
C TYR A 67 -3.51 -1.86 -1.59
N TYR A 68 -3.63 -3.04 -2.19
CA TYR A 68 -4.78 -3.94 -1.97
C TYR A 68 -4.87 -4.41 -0.52
N LEU A 69 -3.76 -4.86 0.06
CA LEU A 69 -3.74 -5.39 1.43
C LEU A 69 -3.97 -4.30 2.48
N PHE A 70 -3.37 -3.12 2.30
CA PHE A 70 -3.40 -2.06 3.30
C PHE A 70 -4.64 -1.17 3.22
N TYR A 71 -5.21 -0.95 2.02
CA TYR A 71 -6.39 -0.09 1.88
C TYR A 71 -7.68 -0.84 1.61
N ILE A 72 -7.68 -1.80 0.67
CA ILE A 72 -8.93 -2.43 0.21
C ILE A 72 -9.46 -3.44 1.24
N ARG A 73 -8.59 -4.34 1.72
CA ARG A 73 -8.96 -5.39 2.67
C ARG A 73 -9.58 -4.89 3.99
N PRO A 74 -9.02 -3.88 4.69
CA PRO A 74 -9.61 -3.41 5.95
C PRO A 74 -10.95 -2.70 5.72
N ILE A 75 -11.10 -1.94 4.63
CA ILE A 75 -12.36 -1.27 4.29
C ILE A 75 -13.47 -2.30 4.04
N GLN A 76 -13.18 -3.36 3.29
CA GLN A 76 -14.15 -4.44 3.05
C GLN A 76 -14.60 -5.11 4.35
N ARG A 77 -13.67 -5.35 5.30
CA ARG A 77 -14.01 -5.92 6.61
C ARG A 77 -14.90 -4.99 7.43
N LEU A 78 -14.63 -3.68 7.42
CA LEU A 78 -15.47 -2.68 8.09
C LEU A 78 -16.87 -2.61 7.47
N GLN A 79 -16.97 -2.70 6.14
CA GLN A 79 -18.26 -2.72 5.43
C GLN A 79 -19.06 -3.98 5.77
N GLN A 80 -18.43 -5.14 5.81
CA GLN A 80 -19.08 -6.40 6.20
C GLN A 80 -19.58 -6.36 7.63
N ALA A 81 -18.78 -5.87 8.59
CA ALA A 81 -19.19 -5.73 9.98
C ALA A 81 -20.44 -4.83 10.14
N LYS A 82 -20.50 -3.70 9.42
CA LYS A 82 -21.68 -2.82 9.43
C LYS A 82 -22.93 -3.49 8.84
N LEU A 83 -22.78 -4.28 7.78
CA LEU A 83 -23.89 -5.02 7.18
C LEU A 83 -24.43 -6.09 8.13
N GLU A 84 -23.56 -6.74 8.91
CA GLU A 84 -23.96 -7.71 9.94
C GLU A 84 -24.67 -7.05 11.13
N GLU A 85 -24.24 -5.87 11.57
CA GLU A 85 -24.95 -5.09 12.61
C GLU A 85 -26.32 -4.59 12.14
N GLN A 86 -26.47 -4.29 10.85
CA GLN A 86 -27.73 -3.79 10.28
C GLN A 86 -28.72 -4.90 9.94
N LYS A 87 -28.29 -6.17 9.96
CA LYS A 87 -29.17 -7.33 9.74
C LYS A 87 -30.04 -7.53 10.99
N PRO A 88 -31.38 -7.40 10.89
CA PRO A 88 -32.24 -7.63 12.05
C PRO A 88 -32.07 -9.07 12.53
N ARG A 89 -31.81 -9.24 13.83
CA ARG A 89 -31.81 -10.56 14.47
C ARG A 89 -33.27 -11.04 14.48
N VAL A 90 -33.56 -11.99 13.61
CA VAL A 90 -34.81 -12.77 13.62
C VAL A 90 -34.72 -13.80 14.74
#